data_AF-A0A925HCC6-F1
#
_entry.id   AF-A0A925HCC6-F1
#
_cell.length_a   1.000
_cell.length_b   1.000
_cell.length_c   1.000
_cell.angle_alpha   90.00
_cell.angle_beta   90.00
_cell.angle_gamma   90.00
#
_symmetry.space_group_name_H-M   'P 1'
#
loop_
_entity.id
_entity.type
_entity.pdbx_description
1 polymer ?
#
loop_
_entity_poly.entity_id
_entity_poly.type
_entity_poly.pdbx_seq_one_letter_code
_entity_poly.pdbx_strand_id
1 'polypeptide(L)'
;MNILALFSVFGASSCEAQETNSIQHGNFTIQRSVHTEKGGGSVQNKKYDTRSYLIEYSILHKGRKIRFPTGLQKGTSYNYPWRVYILQEAPVPTLLAGSQNMFLITEEKGNVKVTRLNHHPSTFGSVQWLDNNNGQPGDEMQILDPQNDDRIDSSIALTGGNHLLINRFTVLEIATLARYPFNKKNIYEYKGWRISLETATGYEIAVGFSNKFNQVVFRALKADDKVEGRYYYALITFDYTNDMIDTILFDRTQLHVESIDAVNSGWVGNYFIWENRKLKLTPGIHPPPWKGKLNFTDKSFINYELYPVKESMLTVFLDFLKRSSSSGEFSLTDETDKQSSQILYKINIQNKSFHLTYDTRELKLVFDRHFNEVHSDVYRNIIVSMGNSFNEELSLGRHQDHFGKYKND
;
A
#
# COMPACT_ATOMS: atom_id res chain seq x y z
N MET A 1 39.92 -10.32 55.09
CA MET A 1 39.72 -8.86 55.19
C MET A 1 39.46 -8.33 53.79
N ASN A 2 38.28 -7.71 53.61
CA ASN A 2 37.77 -6.92 52.47
C ASN A 2 37.66 -7.68 51.13
N ILE A 3 36.55 -8.27 50.70
CA ILE A 3 35.16 -7.79 50.48
C ILE A 3 35.09 -6.46 49.73
N LEU A 4 34.82 -6.55 48.43
CA LEU A 4 34.16 -5.50 47.65
C LEU A 4 33.18 -6.19 46.69
N ALA A 5 31.95 -6.30 47.18
CA ALA A 5 30.77 -6.66 46.40
C ALA A 5 30.39 -5.44 45.54
N LEU A 6 30.36 -5.62 44.22
CA LEU A 6 29.70 -4.70 43.31
C LEU A 6 28.33 -5.27 42.99
N PHE A 7 27.33 -4.57 43.50
CA PHE A 7 25.91 -4.84 43.36
C PHE A 7 25.52 -5.06 41.90
N SER A 8 25.07 -6.27 41.59
CA SER A 8 24.18 -6.52 40.47
C SER A 8 22.88 -5.79 40.73
N VAL A 9 22.67 -4.67 40.03
CA VAL A 9 21.34 -4.08 39.91
C VAL A 9 20.53 -5.02 39.01
N PHE A 10 19.92 -6.02 39.64
CA PHE A 10 18.78 -6.73 39.09
C PHE A 10 17.67 -5.70 38.88
N GLY A 11 17.54 -5.19 37.66
CA GLY A 11 16.30 -4.60 37.19
C GLY A 11 15.25 -5.70 37.22
N ALA A 12 14.50 -5.80 38.31
CA ALA A 12 13.33 -6.65 38.40
C ALA A 12 12.29 -6.10 37.41
N SER A 13 12.28 -6.63 36.19
CA SER A 13 11.13 -6.54 35.31
C SER A 13 9.97 -7.21 36.05
N SER A 14 9.11 -6.38 36.66
CA SER A 14 7.87 -6.86 37.24
C SER A 14 6.97 -7.33 36.11
N CYS A 15 7.01 -8.63 35.83
CA CYS A 15 5.96 -9.29 35.08
C CYS A 15 4.70 -9.25 35.95
N GLU A 16 3.57 -8.82 35.39
CA GLU A 16 2.28 -9.53 35.51
C GLU A 16 1.08 -8.61 35.25
N ALA A 17 0.53 -8.77 34.05
CA ALA A 17 -0.86 -9.17 33.87
C ALA A 17 -0.87 -10.06 32.62
N GLN A 18 -1.16 -11.36 32.80
CA GLN A 18 -1.39 -12.28 31.69
C GLN A 18 -2.89 -12.49 31.56
N GLU A 19 -3.50 -11.85 30.57
CA GLU A 19 -4.90 -12.09 30.23
C GLU A 19 -4.96 -13.21 29.19
N THR A 20 -5.71 -14.28 29.48
CA THR A 20 -5.90 -15.39 28.52
C THR A 20 -7.37 -15.50 28.16
N ASN A 21 -7.67 -15.18 26.89
CA ASN A 21 -9.01 -15.33 26.34
C ASN A 21 -9.06 -16.56 25.44
N SER A 22 -10.12 -17.35 25.57
CA SER A 22 -10.30 -18.60 24.82
C SER A 22 -11.56 -18.58 23.99
N ILE A 23 -11.47 -18.99 22.73
CA ILE A 23 -12.59 -19.06 21.79
C ILE A 23 -12.68 -20.49 21.25
N GLN A 24 -13.89 -21.07 21.28
CA GLN A 24 -14.15 -22.40 20.72
C GLN A 24 -14.63 -22.28 19.27
N HIS A 25 -14.17 -23.19 18.42
CA HIS A 25 -14.64 -23.33 17.05
C HIS A 25 -14.56 -24.81 16.63
N GLY A 26 -15.69 -25.51 16.68
CA GLY A 26 -15.71 -26.97 16.56
C GLY A 26 -14.89 -27.64 17.67
N ASN A 27 -14.03 -28.59 17.31
CA ASN A 27 -13.10 -29.23 18.26
C ASN A 27 -11.81 -28.42 18.51
N PHE A 28 -11.71 -27.21 17.97
CA PHE A 28 -10.60 -26.31 18.21
C PHE A 28 -10.88 -25.34 19.36
N THR A 29 -9.87 -25.16 20.21
CA THR A 29 -9.80 -24.07 21.18
C THR A 29 -8.66 -23.15 20.79
N ILE A 30 -8.97 -21.89 20.53
CA ILE A 30 -8.00 -20.83 20.24
C ILE A 30 -7.77 -20.08 21.54
N GLN A 31 -6.55 -20.07 22.03
CA GLN A 31 -6.16 -19.32 23.22
C GLN A 31 -5.32 -18.13 22.80
N ARG A 32 -5.67 -16.95 23.29
CA ARG A 32 -4.92 -15.71 23.11
C ARG A 32 -4.43 -15.26 24.47
N SER A 33 -3.12 -15.24 24.66
CA SER A 33 -2.45 -14.74 25.86
C SER A 33 -1.85 -13.36 25.57
N VAL A 34 -2.19 -12.36 26.37
CA VAL A 34 -1.60 -11.03 26.30
C VAL A 34 -0.65 -10.86 27.48
N HIS A 35 0.63 -10.64 27.19
CA HIS A 35 1.65 -10.37 28.19
C HIS A 35 1.98 -8.88 28.16
N THR A 36 1.77 -8.18 29.28
CA THR A 36 2.17 -6.77 29.38
C THR A 36 3.56 -6.66 30.00
N GLU A 37 4.50 -6.11 29.25
CA GLU A 37 5.83 -5.75 29.73
C GLU A 37 5.85 -4.26 30.07
N LYS A 38 6.26 -3.93 31.30
CA LYS A 38 6.51 -2.54 31.71
C LYS A 38 8.00 -2.28 31.62
N GLY A 39 8.40 -1.38 30.74
CA GLY A 39 9.75 -0.85 30.66
C GLY A 39 9.84 0.50 31.35
N GLY A 40 11.06 0.88 31.71
CA GLY A 40 11.37 2.23 32.21
C GLY A 40 12.70 2.67 31.66
N GLY A 41 12.83 3.96 31.35
CA GLY A 41 14.07 4.55 30.88
C GLY A 41 14.24 5.98 31.36
N SER A 42 15.41 6.54 31.06
CA SER A 42 15.75 7.93 31.38
C SER A 42 16.37 8.58 30.14
N VAL A 43 15.80 9.70 29.68
CA VAL A 43 16.44 10.60 28.72
C VAL A 43 16.58 11.96 29.39
N GLN A 44 17.80 12.49 29.45
CA GLN A 44 18.08 13.81 30.06
C GLN A 44 17.48 13.98 31.48
N ASN A 45 17.65 12.98 32.35
CA ASN A 45 17.10 12.93 33.72
C ASN A 45 15.56 12.96 33.82
N LYS A 46 14.83 12.83 32.72
CA LYS A 46 13.39 12.57 32.73
C LYS A 46 13.15 11.07 32.64
N LYS A 47 12.56 10.51 33.70
CA LYS A 47 12.08 9.13 33.70
C LYS A 47 10.86 9.03 32.80
N TYR A 48 10.83 8.00 31.97
CA TYR A 48 9.65 7.62 31.20
C TYR A 48 9.38 6.15 31.45
N ASP A 49 8.09 5.81 31.53
CA ASP A 49 7.64 4.43 31.58
C ASP A 49 7.12 4.05 30.19
N THR A 50 7.52 2.89 29.70
CA THR A 50 6.95 2.29 28.51
C THR A 50 6.09 1.10 28.92
N ARG A 51 5.01 0.89 28.16
CA ARG A 51 4.26 -0.36 28.22
C ARG A 51 4.31 -0.97 26.83
N SER A 52 4.80 -2.19 26.75
CA SER A 52 4.66 -3.02 25.58
C SER A 52 3.73 -4.18 25.90
N TYR A 53 3.00 -4.65 24.90
CA TYR A 53 2.20 -5.85 25.01
C TYR A 53 2.66 -6.85 23.96
N LEU A 54 2.68 -8.12 24.34
CA LEU A 54 3.04 -9.25 23.49
C LEU A 54 1.83 -10.18 23.41
N ILE A 55 1.35 -10.44 22.20
CA ILE A 55 0.21 -11.33 21.98
C ILE A 55 0.71 -12.69 21.50
N GLU A 56 0.44 -13.74 22.27
CA GLU A 56 0.67 -15.13 21.88
C GLU A 56 -0.65 -15.82 21.55
N TYR A 57 -0.72 -16.48 20.39
CA TYR A 57 -1.80 -17.40 20.09
C TYR A 57 -1.37 -18.85 20.27
N SER A 58 -2.26 -19.68 20.78
CA SER A 58 -2.13 -21.12 20.79
C SER A 58 -3.42 -21.80 20.32
N ILE A 59 -3.29 -22.96 19.67
CA ILE A 59 -4.44 -23.68 19.13
C ILE A 59 -4.39 -25.10 19.67
N LEU A 60 -5.49 -25.52 20.29
CA LEU A 60 -5.67 -26.86 20.82
C LEU A 60 -6.74 -27.57 19.98
N HIS A 61 -6.54 -28.86 19.72
CA HIS A 61 -7.57 -29.74 19.16
C HIS A 61 -7.87 -30.82 20.21
N LYS A 62 -9.11 -30.88 20.69
CA LYS A 62 -9.53 -31.79 21.77
C LYS A 62 -8.61 -31.70 23.00
N GLY A 63 -8.27 -30.47 23.40
CA GLY A 63 -7.40 -30.17 24.55
C GLY A 63 -5.89 -30.41 24.31
N ARG A 64 -5.46 -30.82 23.12
CA ARG A 64 -4.03 -31.02 22.81
C ARG A 64 -3.50 -29.92 21.89
N LYS A 65 -2.42 -29.24 22.30
CA LYS A 65 -1.77 -28.19 21.51
C LYS A 65 -1.33 -28.74 20.14
N ILE A 66 -1.75 -28.07 19.07
CA ILE A 66 -1.37 -28.40 17.70
C ILE A 66 0.10 -28.03 17.48
N ARG A 67 0.82 -28.88 16.74
CA ARG A 67 2.19 -28.62 16.29
C ARG A 67 2.18 -28.25 14.81
N PHE A 68 2.99 -27.26 14.45
CA PHE A 68 3.17 -26.85 13.06
C PHE A 68 4.29 -27.69 12.41
N PRO A 69 4.07 -28.21 11.18
CA PRO A 69 4.98 -29.16 10.55
C PRO A 69 6.33 -28.53 10.12
N THR A 70 6.36 -27.21 9.95
CA THR A 70 7.58 -26.43 9.71
C THR A 70 7.61 -25.24 10.65
N GLY A 71 8.78 -24.61 10.81
CA GLY A 71 8.88 -23.37 11.58
C GLY A 71 7.87 -22.33 11.09
N LEU A 72 7.20 -21.67 12.03
CA LEU A 72 6.23 -20.61 11.74
C LEU A 72 6.92 -19.36 11.18
N GLN A 73 8.15 -19.09 11.63
CA GLN A 73 8.97 -17.94 11.24
C GLN A 73 10.47 -18.29 11.24
N LYS A 74 11.29 -17.44 10.61
CA LYS A 74 12.75 -17.51 10.58
C LYS A 74 13.33 -16.18 11.07
N GLY A 75 14.39 -16.25 11.89
CA GLY A 75 15.11 -15.05 12.36
C GLY A 75 14.46 -14.31 13.52
N THR A 76 13.52 -14.96 14.23
CA THR A 76 12.85 -14.40 15.42
C THR A 76 12.95 -15.38 16.60
N SER A 77 12.84 -14.90 17.83
CA SER A 77 12.78 -15.75 19.04
C SER A 77 11.41 -16.39 19.28
N TYR A 78 10.36 -15.93 18.60
CA TYR A 78 9.00 -16.45 18.75
C TYR A 78 8.85 -17.86 18.18
N ASN A 79 7.98 -18.67 18.78
CA ASN A 79 7.67 -20.04 18.33
C ASN A 79 6.15 -20.34 18.27
N TYR A 80 5.33 -19.29 18.26
CA TYR A 80 3.86 -19.34 18.21
C TYR A 80 3.32 -18.49 17.06
N PRO A 81 2.07 -18.72 16.60
CA PRO A 81 1.41 -17.86 15.62
C PRO A 81 1.22 -16.45 16.18
N TRP A 82 1.45 -15.45 15.34
CA TRP A 82 1.18 -14.05 15.69
C TRP A 82 -0.31 -13.73 15.53
N ARG A 83 -1.00 -14.48 14.66
CA ARG A 83 -2.44 -14.33 14.45
C ARG A 83 -3.10 -15.66 14.13
N VAL A 84 -4.35 -15.79 14.59
CA VAL A 84 -5.25 -16.88 14.22
C VAL A 84 -6.58 -16.28 13.81
N TYR A 85 -7.11 -16.77 12.69
CA TYR A 85 -8.40 -16.42 12.16
C TYR A 85 -9.31 -17.64 12.09
N ILE A 86 -10.59 -17.46 12.39
CA ILE A 86 -11.66 -18.41 12.12
C ILE A 86 -12.22 -18.13 10.72
N LEU A 87 -12.25 -19.15 9.86
CA LEU A 87 -12.91 -19.07 8.56
C LEU A 87 -14.37 -19.53 8.73
N GLN A 88 -15.26 -18.61 9.10
CA GLN A 88 -16.64 -18.95 9.51
C GLN A 88 -17.47 -19.62 8.41
N GLU A 89 -17.19 -19.30 7.15
CA GLU A 89 -17.94 -19.77 5.98
C GLU A 89 -17.35 -21.07 5.39
N ALA A 90 -16.31 -21.63 6.01
CA ALA A 90 -15.74 -22.91 5.59
C ALA A 90 -16.69 -24.08 5.87
N PRO A 91 -16.65 -25.15 5.05
CA PRO A 91 -17.57 -26.30 5.18
C PRO A 91 -17.36 -27.14 6.45
N VAL A 92 -16.21 -26.98 7.11
CA VAL A 92 -15.84 -27.64 8.37
C VAL A 92 -15.13 -26.63 9.26
N PRO A 93 -15.06 -26.85 10.59
CA PRO A 93 -14.26 -26.01 11.48
C PRO A 93 -12.85 -25.82 10.92
N THR A 94 -12.51 -24.57 10.61
CA THR A 94 -11.30 -24.24 9.86
C THR A 94 -10.67 -22.96 10.41
N LEU A 95 -9.37 -23.04 10.64
CA LEU A 95 -8.58 -21.91 11.09
C LEU A 95 -7.50 -21.57 10.07
N LEU A 96 -7.24 -20.27 9.93
CA LEU A 96 -6.06 -19.76 9.27
C LEU A 96 -5.14 -19.20 10.34
N ALA A 97 -3.96 -19.79 10.50
CA ALA A 97 -3.01 -19.39 11.54
C ALA A 97 -1.66 -19.07 10.91
N GLY A 98 -1.01 -18.01 11.40
CA GLY A 98 0.30 -17.70 10.88
C GLY A 98 1.02 -16.54 11.53
N SER A 99 2.19 -16.31 10.98
CA SER A 99 3.16 -15.28 11.33
C SER A 99 3.82 -14.86 10.01
N GLN A 100 5.02 -15.37 9.70
CA GLN A 100 5.63 -15.29 8.37
C GLN A 100 5.11 -16.36 7.41
N ASN A 101 4.93 -17.57 7.96
CA ASN A 101 4.30 -18.69 7.26
C ASN A 101 2.83 -18.79 7.67
N MET A 102 1.98 -19.13 6.69
CA MET A 102 0.54 -19.26 6.85
C MET A 102 0.14 -20.72 6.76
N PHE A 103 -0.77 -21.15 7.64
CA PHE A 103 -1.23 -22.52 7.75
C PHE A 103 -2.75 -22.57 7.77
N LEU A 104 -3.31 -23.45 6.96
CA LEU A 104 -4.69 -23.88 7.03
C LEU A 104 -4.80 -25.07 7.98
N ILE A 105 -5.62 -24.93 9.01
CA ILE A 105 -5.85 -25.97 10.01
C ILE A 105 -7.31 -26.40 9.87
N THR A 106 -7.52 -27.67 9.57
CA THR A 106 -8.84 -28.25 9.28
C THR A 106 -9.07 -29.48 10.13
N GLU A 107 -10.35 -29.79 10.36
CA GLU A 107 -10.77 -31.07 10.90
C GLU A 107 -11.24 -32.00 9.77
N GLU A 108 -10.48 -33.04 9.46
CA GLU A 108 -10.84 -34.06 8.47
C GLU A 108 -11.08 -35.39 9.21
N LYS A 109 -12.32 -35.90 9.17
CA LYS A 109 -12.73 -37.17 9.80
C LYS A 109 -12.33 -37.25 11.29
N GLY A 110 -12.48 -36.14 12.03
CA GLY A 110 -12.18 -36.07 13.47
C GLY A 110 -10.69 -35.91 13.82
N ASN A 111 -9.82 -35.81 12.82
CA ASN A 111 -8.38 -35.59 12.97
C ASN A 111 -7.99 -34.18 12.50
N VAL A 112 -7.00 -33.60 13.17
CA VAL A 112 -6.44 -32.31 12.77
C VAL A 112 -5.49 -32.48 11.58
N LYS A 113 -5.64 -31.63 10.58
CA LYS A 113 -4.71 -31.51 9.46
C LYS A 113 -4.20 -30.08 9.38
N VAL A 114 -2.87 -29.94 9.44
CA VAL A 114 -2.18 -28.66 9.35
C VAL A 114 -1.46 -28.59 8.01
N THR A 115 -1.92 -27.74 7.11
CA THR A 115 -1.29 -27.55 5.79
C THR A 115 -0.70 -26.16 5.68
N ARG A 116 0.58 -26.07 5.32
CA ARG A 116 1.21 -24.81 4.95
C ARG A 116 0.63 -24.29 3.63
N LEU A 117 0.30 -22.99 3.58
CA LEU A 117 -0.29 -22.33 2.41
C LEU A 117 0.72 -21.54 1.58
N ASN A 118 1.81 -21.10 2.19
CA ASN A 118 2.84 -20.33 1.48
C ASN A 118 4.08 -21.19 1.17
N HIS A 119 4.62 -21.02 -0.03
CA HIS A 119 5.85 -21.70 -0.47
C HIS A 119 7.11 -20.82 -0.33
N HIS A 120 6.94 -19.53 -0.04
CA HIS A 120 8.01 -18.58 0.22
C HIS A 120 7.91 -18.03 1.64
N PRO A 121 9.02 -17.97 2.39
CA PRO A 121 9.07 -17.15 3.59
C PRO A 121 8.81 -15.70 3.17
N SER A 122 7.86 -15.05 3.82
CA SER A 122 7.67 -13.60 3.76
C SER A 122 8.15 -13.01 5.08
N THR A 123 8.48 -11.71 5.10
CA THR A 123 8.78 -10.99 6.35
C THR A 123 7.55 -10.96 7.26
N PHE A 124 6.35 -10.90 6.65
CA PHE A 124 5.05 -10.93 7.32
C PHE A 124 4.05 -11.74 6.50
N GLY A 125 3.18 -12.47 7.18
CA GLY A 125 2.04 -13.13 6.55
C GLY A 125 1.03 -12.07 6.11
N SER A 126 0.25 -12.38 5.08
CA SER A 126 -0.80 -11.48 4.62
C SER A 126 -1.99 -12.24 4.06
N VAL A 127 -3.14 -11.58 4.12
CA VAL A 127 -4.39 -12.07 3.54
C VAL A 127 -5.11 -10.92 2.85
N GLN A 128 -5.74 -11.19 1.72
CA GLN A 128 -6.57 -10.23 1.01
C GLN A 128 -7.79 -10.96 0.48
N TRP A 129 -8.99 -10.47 0.79
CA TRP A 129 -10.19 -10.96 0.11
C TRP A 129 -10.19 -10.49 -1.34
N LEU A 130 -10.41 -11.41 -2.27
CA LEU A 130 -10.42 -11.12 -3.70
C LEU A 130 -11.80 -10.71 -4.20
N ASP A 131 -12.84 -10.94 -3.41
CA ASP A 131 -14.24 -10.77 -3.81
C ASP A 131 -15.12 -10.07 -2.76
N ASN A 132 -14.53 -9.39 -1.76
CA ASN A 132 -15.29 -8.75 -0.68
C ASN A 132 -15.87 -7.37 -1.02
N ASN A 133 -15.44 -6.73 -2.11
CA ASN A 133 -15.92 -5.43 -2.53
C ASN A 133 -16.69 -5.56 -3.85
N ASN A 134 -17.97 -5.93 -3.79
CA ASN A 134 -18.82 -6.17 -4.96
C ASN A 134 -18.19 -7.16 -5.98
N GLY A 135 -17.54 -8.21 -5.47
CA GLY A 135 -16.84 -9.20 -6.29
C GLY A 135 -15.46 -8.77 -6.79
N GLN A 136 -14.92 -7.65 -6.28
CA GLN A 136 -13.55 -7.19 -6.49
C GLN A 136 -12.73 -7.28 -5.19
N PRO A 137 -11.38 -7.22 -5.30
CA PRO A 137 -10.51 -7.26 -4.12
C PRO A 137 -10.72 -6.05 -3.21
N GLY A 138 -10.50 -6.27 -1.91
CA GLY A 138 -10.39 -5.21 -0.91
C GLY A 138 -8.96 -5.08 -0.38
N ASP A 139 -8.78 -4.37 0.73
CA ASP A 139 -7.45 -4.11 1.28
C ASP A 139 -6.72 -5.37 1.76
N GLU A 140 -5.38 -5.37 1.64
CA GLU A 140 -4.54 -6.41 2.23
C GLU A 140 -4.43 -6.21 3.75
N MET A 141 -4.64 -7.30 4.50
CA MET A 141 -4.36 -7.38 5.93
C MET A 141 -3.03 -8.10 6.17
N GLN A 142 -2.07 -7.40 6.75
CA GLN A 142 -0.80 -7.98 7.17
C GLN A 142 -0.85 -8.53 8.60
N ILE A 143 -0.14 -9.62 8.82
CA ILE A 143 0.10 -10.23 10.12
C ILE A 143 1.46 -9.74 10.60
N LEU A 144 1.41 -8.61 11.32
CA LEU A 144 2.57 -7.95 11.90
C LEU A 144 3.11 -8.72 13.12
N ASP A 145 4.26 -8.26 13.61
CA ASP A 145 4.91 -8.77 14.82
C ASP A 145 3.94 -8.73 16.03
N PRO A 146 4.00 -9.71 16.94
CA PRO A 146 3.11 -9.78 18.11
C PRO A 146 3.34 -8.65 19.14
N GLN A 147 4.42 -7.87 19.02
CA GLN A 147 4.68 -6.71 19.86
C GLN A 147 3.82 -5.50 19.49
N ASN A 148 3.10 -4.97 20.47
CA ASN A 148 2.29 -3.76 20.36
C ASN A 148 1.25 -3.82 19.23
N ASP A 149 0.78 -5.01 18.89
CA ASP A 149 -0.35 -5.18 17.97
C ASP A 149 -1.59 -4.56 18.59
N ASP A 150 -2.08 -3.47 17.99
CA ASP A 150 -3.21 -2.67 18.44
C ASP A 150 -4.57 -3.40 18.23
N ARG A 151 -4.54 -4.57 17.59
CA ARG A 151 -5.72 -5.38 17.27
C ARG A 151 -6.05 -6.38 18.39
N ILE A 152 -5.69 -6.11 19.65
CA ILE A 152 -6.04 -6.93 20.82
C ILE A 152 -7.55 -7.19 20.87
N ASP A 153 -8.39 -6.18 20.61
CA ASP A 153 -9.84 -6.31 20.73
C ASP A 153 -10.53 -6.63 19.40
N SER A 154 -9.76 -6.80 18.33
CA SER A 154 -10.32 -7.13 17.02
C SER A 154 -10.87 -8.56 16.98
N SER A 155 -11.94 -8.73 16.20
CA SER A 155 -12.49 -10.06 15.90
C SER A 155 -11.43 -10.95 15.27
N ILE A 156 -11.40 -12.22 15.68
CA ILE A 156 -10.63 -13.27 15.00
C ILE A 156 -11.44 -13.95 13.89
N ALA A 157 -12.71 -13.60 13.70
CA ALA A 157 -13.48 -14.07 12.55
C ALA A 157 -13.01 -13.35 11.29
N LEU A 158 -12.59 -14.11 10.28
CA LEU A 158 -12.25 -13.60 8.96
C LEU A 158 -13.45 -13.86 8.04
N THR A 159 -14.14 -12.79 7.67
CA THR A 159 -15.35 -12.78 6.83
C THR A 159 -15.17 -11.76 5.73
N GLY A 160 -15.88 -11.93 4.60
CA GLY A 160 -15.88 -10.92 3.54
C GLY A 160 -16.09 -11.47 2.13
N GLY A 161 -15.73 -12.71 1.84
CA GLY A 161 -15.84 -13.27 0.49
C GLY A 161 -15.62 -14.78 0.42
N ASN A 162 -15.50 -15.31 -0.80
CA ASN A 162 -15.28 -16.75 -1.04
C ASN A 162 -13.83 -17.07 -1.42
N HIS A 163 -13.02 -16.06 -1.74
CA HIS A 163 -11.65 -16.24 -2.22
C HIS A 163 -10.66 -15.39 -1.43
N LEU A 164 -9.72 -16.04 -0.76
CA LEU A 164 -8.60 -15.38 -0.07
C LEU A 164 -7.31 -15.53 -0.87
N LEU A 165 -6.64 -14.42 -1.13
CA LEU A 165 -5.24 -14.41 -1.51
C LEU A 165 -4.39 -14.43 -0.24
N ILE A 166 -3.58 -15.49 -0.09
CA ILE A 166 -2.73 -15.74 1.08
C ILE A 166 -1.27 -15.51 0.70
N ASN A 167 -0.58 -14.68 1.48
CA ASN A 167 0.80 -14.25 1.27
C ASN A 167 1.05 -13.79 -0.17
N ARG A 168 0.05 -13.24 -0.87
CA ARG A 168 0.15 -12.79 -2.27
C ARG A 168 0.39 -13.91 -3.32
N PHE A 169 0.41 -15.18 -2.92
CA PHE A 169 0.88 -16.28 -3.78
C PHE A 169 -0.05 -17.50 -3.84
N THR A 170 -1.07 -17.58 -3.00
CA THR A 170 -1.95 -18.74 -2.96
C THR A 170 -3.39 -18.27 -2.86
N VAL A 171 -4.23 -18.67 -3.81
CA VAL A 171 -5.68 -18.47 -3.71
C VAL A 171 -6.28 -19.64 -2.92
N LEU A 172 -7.00 -19.33 -1.85
CA LEU A 172 -7.80 -20.26 -1.07
C LEU A 172 -9.27 -20.00 -1.36
N GLU A 173 -9.96 -21.00 -1.89
CA GLU A 173 -11.42 -21.00 -2.04
C GLU A 173 -12.05 -21.51 -0.74
N ILE A 174 -12.89 -20.70 -0.09
CA ILE A 174 -13.39 -20.98 1.27
C ILE A 174 -14.38 -22.15 1.28
N ALA A 175 -15.30 -22.20 0.32
CA ALA A 175 -16.37 -23.19 0.27
C ALA A 175 -15.85 -24.63 0.08
N THR A 176 -14.75 -24.79 -0.65
CA THR A 176 -14.15 -26.10 -0.98
C THR A 176 -12.86 -26.37 -0.20
N LEU A 177 -12.27 -25.33 0.39
CA LEU A 177 -10.91 -25.33 0.94
C LEU A 177 -9.84 -25.70 -0.10
N ALA A 178 -10.17 -25.57 -1.40
CA ALA A 178 -9.23 -25.76 -2.48
C ALA A 178 -8.16 -24.67 -2.47
N ARG A 179 -6.94 -25.06 -2.81
CA ARG A 179 -5.76 -24.20 -2.72
C ARG A 179 -5.07 -24.18 -4.07
N TYR A 180 -4.79 -22.99 -4.54
CA TYR A 180 -4.22 -22.72 -5.83
C TYR A 180 -2.95 -21.89 -5.64
N PRO A 181 -1.83 -22.54 -5.29
CA PRO A 181 -0.55 -21.86 -5.20
C PRO A 181 -0.08 -21.48 -6.59
N PHE A 182 0.37 -20.24 -6.74
CA PHE A 182 0.97 -19.75 -7.96
C PHE A 182 2.36 -20.38 -8.16
N ASN A 183 2.80 -20.56 -9.40
CA ASN A 183 4.11 -21.12 -9.67
C ASN A 183 5.25 -20.13 -9.40
N LYS A 184 6.04 -20.47 -8.39
CA LYS A 184 7.23 -19.77 -7.87
C LYS A 184 8.14 -19.11 -8.90
N LYS A 185 8.30 -19.66 -10.12
CA LYS A 185 9.21 -19.08 -11.12
C LYS A 185 8.69 -17.81 -11.79
N ASN A 186 7.37 -17.58 -11.81
CA ASN A 186 6.77 -16.56 -12.68
C ASN A 186 6.12 -15.38 -11.94
N ILE A 187 6.11 -15.38 -10.60
CA ILE A 187 5.23 -14.45 -9.85
C ILE A 187 5.91 -13.12 -9.52
N TYR A 188 7.23 -13.08 -9.40
CA TYR A 188 7.93 -11.82 -9.17
C TYR A 188 8.25 -11.10 -10.48
N GLU A 189 8.45 -11.88 -11.54
CA GLU A 189 8.78 -11.37 -12.85
C GLU A 189 8.19 -12.27 -13.96
N TYR A 190 7.66 -11.65 -15.00
CA TYR A 190 7.20 -12.35 -16.21
C TYR A 190 7.63 -11.57 -17.46
N LYS A 191 8.48 -12.16 -18.31
CA LYS A 191 8.96 -11.52 -19.56
C LYS A 191 9.55 -10.10 -19.36
N GLY A 192 10.28 -9.90 -18.26
CA GLY A 192 10.86 -8.61 -17.87
C GLY A 192 9.90 -7.65 -17.17
N TRP A 193 8.65 -8.04 -16.93
CA TRP A 193 7.70 -7.29 -16.11
C TRP A 193 7.84 -7.69 -14.66
N ARG A 194 8.26 -6.77 -13.79
CA ARG A 194 8.26 -6.95 -12.35
C ARG A 194 6.85 -6.73 -11.81
N ILE A 195 6.32 -7.72 -11.10
CA ILE A 195 5.00 -7.62 -10.48
C ILE A 195 5.14 -6.82 -9.17
N SER A 196 4.32 -5.79 -9.00
CA SER A 196 4.36 -4.88 -7.85
C SER A 196 3.68 -5.51 -6.64
N LEU A 197 4.44 -6.37 -5.97
CA LEU A 197 4.02 -7.02 -4.71
C LEU A 197 4.48 -6.26 -3.48
N GLU A 198 5.35 -5.25 -3.62
CA GLU A 198 5.92 -4.48 -2.52
C GLU A 198 5.31 -3.08 -2.51
N THR A 199 4.12 -2.95 -1.92
CA THR A 199 3.51 -1.65 -1.63
C THR A 199 3.49 -1.41 -0.12
N ALA A 200 3.30 -0.14 0.28
CA ALA A 200 3.10 0.20 1.68
C ALA A 200 1.97 -0.64 2.31
N THR A 201 2.01 -0.84 3.62
CA THR A 201 1.00 -1.62 4.35
C THR A 201 -0.38 -0.99 4.20
N GLY A 202 -1.41 -1.81 3.95
CA GLY A 202 -2.80 -1.34 3.80
C GLY A 202 -3.21 -0.98 2.37
N TYR A 203 -2.36 -1.20 1.36
CA TYR A 203 -2.75 -1.09 -0.05
C TYR A 203 -3.19 -2.45 -0.60
N GLU A 204 -4.18 -2.44 -1.49
CA GLU A 204 -4.59 -3.62 -2.27
C GLU A 204 -3.38 -4.17 -3.05
N ILE A 205 -3.10 -5.47 -2.95
CA ILE A 205 -2.03 -6.12 -3.74
C ILE A 205 -2.59 -6.63 -5.06
N ALA A 206 -3.62 -7.48 -4.98
CA ALA A 206 -4.49 -7.76 -6.11
C ALA A 206 -5.41 -6.56 -6.34
N VAL A 207 -5.45 -6.09 -7.58
CA VAL A 207 -6.21 -4.91 -8.00
C VAL A 207 -7.37 -5.28 -8.93
N GLY A 208 -7.69 -6.56 -9.04
CA GLY A 208 -8.83 -7.03 -9.81
C GLY A 208 -9.02 -8.53 -9.65
N PHE A 209 -10.25 -8.99 -9.81
CA PHE A 209 -10.59 -10.39 -9.68
C PHE A 209 -11.72 -10.79 -10.63
N SER A 210 -11.65 -12.01 -11.14
CA SER A 210 -12.73 -12.65 -11.86
C SER A 210 -12.92 -14.07 -11.37
N ASN A 211 -13.96 -14.27 -10.55
CA ASN A 211 -14.40 -15.61 -10.14
C ASN A 211 -14.77 -16.48 -11.34
N LYS A 212 -15.47 -15.91 -12.33
CA LYS A 212 -15.91 -16.63 -13.54
C LYS A 212 -14.74 -17.19 -14.35
N PHE A 213 -13.59 -16.53 -14.34
CA PHE A 213 -12.44 -16.88 -15.16
C PHE A 213 -11.23 -17.35 -14.35
N ASN A 214 -11.38 -17.49 -13.04
CA ASN A 214 -10.33 -17.85 -12.10
C ASN A 214 -9.07 -16.99 -12.25
N GLN A 215 -9.25 -15.67 -12.35
CA GLN A 215 -8.15 -14.74 -12.59
C GLN A 215 -7.99 -13.70 -11.49
N VAL A 216 -6.74 -13.48 -11.06
CA VAL A 216 -6.34 -12.37 -10.19
C VAL A 216 -5.52 -11.38 -11.00
N VAL A 217 -5.73 -10.08 -10.78
CA VAL A 217 -5.02 -9.01 -11.50
C VAL A 217 -4.02 -8.35 -10.55
N PHE A 218 -2.78 -8.21 -11.02
CA PHE A 218 -1.72 -7.49 -10.33
C PHE A 218 -1.20 -6.34 -11.17
N ARG A 219 -0.67 -5.34 -10.49
CA ARG A 219 0.14 -4.29 -11.11
C ARG A 219 1.50 -4.85 -11.53
N ALA A 220 2.03 -4.36 -12.65
CA ALA A 220 3.39 -4.64 -13.05
C ALA A 220 4.06 -3.42 -13.68
N LEU A 221 5.38 -3.38 -13.55
CA LEU A 221 6.24 -2.37 -14.13
C LEU A 221 7.44 -3.01 -14.81
N LYS A 222 7.93 -2.36 -15.86
CA LYS A 222 9.15 -2.75 -16.56
C LYS A 222 10.04 -1.53 -16.72
N ALA A 223 11.29 -1.62 -16.28
CA ALA A 223 12.25 -0.53 -16.44
C ALA A 223 12.53 -0.28 -17.93
N ASP A 224 12.80 0.98 -18.29
CA ASP A 224 13.35 1.32 -19.59
C ASP A 224 14.85 1.04 -19.58
N ASP A 225 15.31 0.21 -20.52
CA ASP A 225 16.71 -0.18 -20.61
C ASP A 225 17.64 0.97 -21.03
N LYS A 226 17.10 2.09 -21.54
CA LYS A 226 17.87 3.24 -22.05
C LYS A 226 17.88 4.44 -21.11
N VAL A 227 16.91 4.56 -20.22
CA VAL A 227 16.74 5.74 -19.36
C VAL A 227 16.47 5.29 -17.93
N GLU A 228 17.43 5.54 -17.04
CA GLU A 228 17.29 5.22 -15.62
C GLU A 228 16.09 5.94 -14.98
N GLY A 229 15.41 5.27 -14.06
CA GLY A 229 14.22 5.81 -13.36
C GLY A 229 12.94 5.81 -14.19
N ARG A 230 12.98 5.33 -15.43
CA ARG A 230 11.84 5.27 -16.34
C ARG A 230 11.19 3.88 -16.33
N TYR A 231 9.85 3.84 -16.32
CA TYR A 231 9.09 2.58 -16.23
C TYR A 231 7.85 2.56 -17.15
N TYR A 232 7.67 1.44 -17.85
CA TYR A 232 6.42 1.06 -18.50
C TYR A 232 5.49 0.38 -17.50
N TYR A 233 4.17 0.57 -17.65
CA TYR A 233 3.17 -0.01 -16.76
C TYR A 233 2.29 -1.03 -17.50
N ALA A 234 1.89 -2.05 -16.76
CA ALA A 234 0.96 -3.07 -17.24
C ALA A 234 0.12 -3.61 -16.09
N LEU A 235 -0.98 -4.26 -16.45
CA LEU A 235 -1.64 -5.22 -15.60
C LEU A 235 -1.18 -6.62 -15.97
N ILE A 236 -1.03 -7.49 -14.98
CA ILE A 236 -0.77 -8.91 -15.17
C ILE A 236 -1.97 -9.68 -14.64
N THR A 237 -2.60 -10.50 -15.49
CA THR A 237 -3.63 -11.44 -15.03
C THR A 237 -2.99 -12.79 -14.78
N PHE A 238 -3.30 -13.40 -13.64
CA PHE A 238 -2.89 -14.72 -13.25
C PHE A 238 -4.11 -15.64 -13.18
N ASP A 239 -4.20 -16.63 -14.08
CA ASP A 239 -5.15 -17.73 -13.99
C ASP A 239 -4.66 -18.72 -12.94
N TYR A 240 -5.26 -18.68 -11.75
CA TYR A 240 -4.78 -19.48 -10.62
C TYR A 240 -5.10 -20.96 -10.71
N THR A 241 -6.00 -21.35 -11.61
CA THR A 241 -6.33 -22.77 -11.84
C THR A 241 -5.40 -23.42 -12.86
N ASN A 242 -4.96 -22.67 -13.86
CA ASN A 242 -4.15 -23.20 -14.96
C ASN A 242 -2.68 -22.73 -14.94
N ASP A 243 -2.30 -21.90 -13.97
CA ASP A 243 -0.95 -21.31 -13.85
C ASP A 243 -0.55 -20.51 -15.11
N MET A 244 -1.52 -19.83 -15.73
CA MET A 244 -1.31 -19.03 -16.94
C MET A 244 -1.24 -17.55 -16.62
N ILE A 245 -0.35 -16.84 -17.31
CA ILE A 245 -0.13 -15.40 -17.14
C ILE A 245 -0.35 -14.68 -18.46
N ASP A 246 -1.08 -13.57 -18.42
CA ASP A 246 -1.22 -12.64 -19.54
C ASP A 246 -0.83 -11.21 -19.11
N THR A 247 -0.34 -10.43 -20.08
CA THR A 247 0.10 -9.05 -19.87
C THR A 247 -0.79 -8.10 -20.64
N ILE A 248 -1.39 -7.15 -19.92
CA ILE A 248 -2.28 -6.14 -20.48
C ILE A 248 -1.56 -4.81 -20.40
N LEU A 249 -1.10 -4.34 -21.56
CA LEU A 249 -0.51 -3.02 -21.72
C LEU A 249 -1.61 -1.97 -21.74
N PHE A 250 -1.32 -0.81 -21.16
CA PHE A 250 -2.16 0.37 -21.27
C PHE A 250 -1.28 1.61 -21.35
N ASP A 251 -1.79 2.62 -22.06
CA ASP A 251 -1.13 3.92 -22.18
C ASP A 251 -1.45 4.73 -20.92
N ARG A 252 -0.42 5.03 -20.13
CA ARG A 252 -0.60 5.74 -18.85
C ARG A 252 -0.90 7.22 -19.06
N THR A 253 -0.49 7.81 -20.18
CA THR A 253 -0.90 9.14 -20.60
C THR A 253 -2.37 9.13 -20.99
N GLN A 254 -2.85 8.13 -21.71
CA GLN A 254 -4.26 8.06 -22.11
C GLN A 254 -5.19 7.89 -20.91
N LEU A 255 -4.73 7.23 -19.84
CA LEU A 255 -5.55 6.95 -18.65
C LEU A 255 -5.24 7.86 -17.45
N HIS A 256 -4.40 8.88 -17.66
CA HIS A 256 -3.99 9.86 -16.65
C HIS A 256 -3.38 9.22 -15.38
N VAL A 257 -2.56 8.17 -15.56
CA VAL A 257 -1.93 7.42 -14.47
C VAL A 257 -0.49 7.88 -14.25
N GLU A 258 -0.25 8.55 -13.13
CA GLU A 258 1.07 9.06 -12.78
C GLU A 258 2.00 8.01 -12.14
N SER A 259 1.44 7.11 -11.34
CA SER A 259 2.19 6.01 -10.74
C SER A 259 1.36 4.76 -10.84
N ILE A 260 2.04 3.63 -10.99
CA ILE A 260 1.41 2.32 -10.93
C ILE A 260 0.72 2.09 -9.57
N ASP A 261 1.16 2.77 -8.51
CA ASP A 261 0.55 2.68 -7.19
C ASP A 261 -0.86 3.30 -7.14
N ALA A 262 -1.19 4.19 -8.08
CA ALA A 262 -2.54 4.75 -8.21
C ALA A 262 -3.55 3.76 -8.82
N VAL A 263 -3.07 2.64 -9.36
CA VAL A 263 -3.91 1.58 -9.91
C VAL A 263 -4.41 0.71 -8.76
N ASN A 264 -5.73 0.76 -8.52
CA ASN A 264 -6.45 -0.04 -7.53
C ASN A 264 -7.67 -0.72 -8.17
N SER A 265 -8.43 -1.50 -7.40
CA SER A 265 -9.64 -2.22 -7.80
C SER A 265 -10.67 -1.33 -8.46
N GLY A 266 -10.91 -0.14 -7.89
CA GLY A 266 -11.82 0.86 -8.46
C GLY A 266 -11.34 1.40 -9.80
N TRP A 267 -10.04 1.67 -9.95
CA TRP A 267 -9.45 2.09 -11.21
C TRP A 267 -9.58 1.00 -12.28
N VAL A 268 -9.25 -0.25 -11.95
CA VAL A 268 -9.37 -1.38 -12.88
C VAL A 268 -10.84 -1.56 -13.31
N GLY A 269 -11.78 -1.51 -12.37
CA GLY A 269 -13.22 -1.62 -12.66
C GLY A 269 -13.77 -0.49 -13.52
N ASN A 270 -13.18 0.71 -13.47
CA ASN A 270 -13.58 1.85 -14.30
C ASN A 270 -13.07 1.76 -15.74
N TYR A 271 -11.85 1.25 -15.95
CA TYR A 271 -11.18 1.30 -17.24
C TYR A 271 -11.13 -0.02 -18.00
N PHE A 272 -11.38 -1.16 -17.33
CA PHE A 272 -11.23 -2.47 -17.94
C PHE A 272 -12.48 -3.33 -17.77
N ILE A 273 -12.71 -4.18 -18.78
CA ILE A 273 -13.78 -5.17 -18.81
C ILE A 273 -13.22 -6.55 -19.14
N TRP A 274 -13.92 -7.57 -18.66
CA TRP A 274 -13.62 -8.95 -19.01
C TRP A 274 -14.38 -9.37 -20.27
N GLU A 275 -13.64 -9.76 -21.32
CA GLU A 275 -14.19 -10.30 -22.56
C GLU A 275 -13.48 -11.62 -22.90
N ASN A 276 -14.22 -12.73 -22.97
CA ASN A 276 -13.69 -14.05 -23.32
C ASN A 276 -12.43 -14.46 -22.54
N ARG A 277 -12.45 -14.35 -21.19
CA ARG A 277 -11.31 -14.61 -20.28
C ARG A 277 -10.13 -13.64 -20.39
N LYS A 278 -10.28 -12.55 -21.13
CA LYS A 278 -9.24 -11.52 -21.27
C LYS A 278 -9.72 -10.22 -20.65
N LEU A 279 -8.85 -9.60 -19.86
CA LEU A 279 -9.05 -8.24 -19.39
C LEU A 279 -8.67 -7.29 -20.53
N LYS A 280 -9.56 -6.39 -20.91
CA LYS A 280 -9.34 -5.43 -21.99
C LYS A 280 -9.77 -4.04 -21.56
N LEU A 281 -9.13 -3.03 -22.14
CA LEU A 281 -9.56 -1.66 -21.97
C LEU A 281 -10.99 -1.51 -22.48
N THR A 282 -11.83 -0.83 -21.71
CA THR A 282 -13.22 -0.52 -22.07
C THR A 282 -13.26 0.32 -23.35
N PRO A 283 -13.96 -0.13 -24.40
CA PRO A 283 -14.06 0.64 -25.64
C PRO A 283 -14.67 2.02 -25.42
N GLY A 284 -14.05 3.06 -25.99
CA GLY A 284 -14.56 4.44 -25.91
C GLY A 284 -14.46 5.09 -24.53
N ILE A 285 -13.68 4.51 -23.61
CA ILE A 285 -13.46 5.12 -22.29
C ILE A 285 -12.66 6.43 -22.43
N HIS A 286 -13.12 7.46 -21.74
CA HIS A 286 -12.44 8.75 -21.64
C HIS A 286 -12.16 9.05 -20.16
N PRO A 287 -10.91 9.24 -19.75
CA PRO A 287 -10.60 9.63 -18.38
C PRO A 287 -11.18 11.03 -18.09
N PRO A 288 -11.38 11.38 -16.81
CA PRO A 288 -11.70 12.76 -16.45
C PRO A 288 -10.56 13.71 -16.88
N PRO A 289 -10.84 15.00 -17.09
CA PRO A 289 -9.81 15.99 -17.42
C PRO A 289 -8.61 15.91 -16.46
N TRP A 290 -7.41 16.14 -16.98
CA TRP A 290 -6.20 16.25 -16.19
C TRP A 290 -6.35 17.33 -15.12
N LYS A 291 -5.78 17.06 -13.95
CA LYS A 291 -5.72 17.99 -12.82
C LYS A 291 -4.29 18.07 -12.30
N GLY A 292 -3.96 19.20 -11.68
CA GLY A 292 -2.76 19.31 -10.86
C GLY A 292 -2.96 18.73 -9.47
N LYS A 293 -1.86 18.57 -8.76
CA LYS A 293 -1.79 17.97 -7.43
C LYS A 293 -1.25 18.98 -6.42
N LEU A 294 -1.85 18.99 -5.23
CA LEU A 294 -1.26 19.62 -4.06
C LEU A 294 -0.46 18.56 -3.32
N ASN A 295 0.87 18.69 -3.32
CA ASN A 295 1.74 17.77 -2.61
C ASN A 295 2.03 18.29 -1.21
N PHE A 296 1.85 17.43 -0.21
CA PHE A 296 2.15 17.71 1.19
C PHE A 296 3.27 16.75 1.63
N THR A 297 4.52 17.20 1.60
CA THR A 297 5.64 16.36 2.07
C THR A 297 5.67 16.32 3.60
N ASP A 298 5.34 17.44 4.24
CA ASP A 298 5.08 17.56 5.67
C ASP A 298 4.20 18.80 5.95
N LYS A 299 3.99 19.15 7.23
CA LYS A 299 3.21 20.35 7.58
C LYS A 299 3.80 21.66 7.04
N SER A 300 5.12 21.69 6.79
CA SER A 300 5.88 22.86 6.38
C SER A 300 6.19 22.94 4.87
N PHE A 301 5.91 21.88 4.11
CA PHE A 301 6.20 21.85 2.69
C PHE A 301 4.95 21.52 1.87
N ILE A 302 4.53 22.49 1.06
CA ILE A 302 3.40 22.36 0.15
C ILE A 302 3.73 23.00 -1.19
N ASN A 303 3.46 22.28 -2.27
CA ASN A 303 3.52 22.83 -3.62
C ASN A 303 2.31 22.39 -4.44
N TYR A 304 2.07 23.10 -5.53
CA TYR A 304 1.13 22.71 -6.57
C TYR A 304 1.90 22.24 -7.81
N GLU A 305 1.60 21.04 -8.29
CA GLU A 305 2.29 20.38 -9.40
C GLU A 305 1.33 20.09 -10.56
N LEU A 306 1.79 20.34 -11.79
CA LEU A 306 1.18 19.91 -13.03
C LEU A 306 2.14 18.97 -13.77
N TYR A 307 1.70 17.75 -14.06
CA TYR A 307 2.54 16.72 -14.69
C TYR A 307 1.69 15.65 -15.39
N PRO A 308 1.98 15.28 -16.66
CA PRO A 308 2.97 15.86 -17.57
C PRO A 308 2.37 17.04 -18.35
N VAL A 309 3.13 18.12 -18.52
CA VAL A 309 2.68 19.31 -19.25
C VAL A 309 3.71 19.76 -20.29
N LYS A 310 3.21 20.35 -21.37
CA LYS A 310 4.03 21.04 -22.37
C LYS A 310 4.48 22.38 -21.80
N GLU A 311 5.56 22.93 -22.36
CA GLU A 311 6.08 24.24 -21.98
C GLU A 311 5.01 25.34 -22.10
N SER A 312 4.10 25.24 -23.06
CA SER A 312 2.96 26.17 -23.21
C SER A 312 2.07 26.29 -21.97
N MET A 313 2.04 25.29 -21.08
CA MET A 313 1.32 25.37 -19.81
C MET A 313 1.90 26.45 -18.90
N LEU A 314 3.19 26.76 -19.02
CA LEU A 314 3.86 27.79 -18.24
C LEU A 314 3.21 29.16 -18.46
N THR A 315 2.99 29.53 -19.72
CA THR A 315 2.32 30.79 -20.08
C THR A 315 0.87 30.80 -19.57
N VAL A 316 0.14 29.71 -19.74
CA VAL A 316 -1.25 29.58 -19.27
C VAL A 316 -1.35 29.75 -17.76
N PHE A 317 -0.47 29.11 -17.01
CA PHE A 317 -0.48 29.17 -15.56
C PHE A 317 -0.02 30.54 -15.05
N LEU A 318 0.98 31.16 -15.67
CA LEU A 318 1.37 32.55 -15.37
C LEU A 318 0.23 33.54 -15.61
N ASP A 319 -0.48 33.42 -16.72
CA ASP A 319 -1.63 34.26 -17.04
C ASP A 319 -2.76 34.04 -16.02
N PHE A 320 -2.99 32.79 -15.60
CA PHE A 320 -3.92 32.48 -14.52
C PHE A 320 -3.51 33.17 -13.20
N LEU A 321 -2.25 33.01 -12.75
CA LEU A 321 -1.78 33.64 -11.52
C LEU A 321 -1.91 35.16 -11.55
N LYS A 322 -1.61 35.78 -12.69
CA LYS A 322 -1.74 37.22 -12.91
C LYS A 322 -3.18 37.69 -12.82
N ARG A 323 -4.14 36.97 -13.42
CA ARG A 323 -5.58 37.28 -13.35
C ARG A 323 -6.14 37.07 -11.94
N SER A 324 -5.71 36.02 -11.26
CA SER A 324 -6.17 35.65 -9.91
C SER A 324 -5.59 36.55 -8.81
N SER A 325 -4.56 37.33 -9.11
CA SER A 325 -3.96 38.31 -8.20
C SER A 325 -4.70 39.66 -8.30
N SER A 326 -5.86 39.75 -7.64
CA SER A 326 -6.87 40.81 -7.78
C SER A 326 -6.48 42.26 -7.43
N SER A 327 -5.22 42.55 -7.10
CA SER A 327 -4.81 43.82 -6.46
C SER A 327 -3.56 44.50 -7.04
N GLY A 328 -3.11 44.13 -8.24
CA GLY A 328 -1.97 44.81 -8.90
C GLY A 328 -0.59 44.51 -8.29
N GLU A 329 -0.52 43.76 -7.20
CA GLU A 329 0.71 43.25 -6.59
C GLU A 329 1.14 41.92 -7.23
N PHE A 330 1.19 41.88 -8.56
CA PHE A 330 1.79 40.79 -9.31
C PHE A 330 3.06 41.29 -9.98
N SER A 331 4.21 40.73 -9.62
CA SER A 331 5.45 40.95 -10.36
C SER A 331 6.15 39.64 -10.67
N LEU A 332 6.80 39.60 -11.81
CA LEU A 332 7.45 38.44 -12.37
C LEU A 332 8.91 38.81 -12.68
N THR A 333 9.84 38.02 -12.15
CA THR A 333 11.26 38.10 -12.48
C THR A 333 11.70 36.77 -13.06
N ASP A 334 12.30 36.80 -14.25
CA ASP A 334 12.94 35.63 -14.84
C ASP A 334 14.26 35.37 -14.10
N GLU A 335 14.35 34.21 -13.46
CA GLU A 335 15.54 33.73 -12.75
C GLU A 335 16.15 32.51 -13.48
N THR A 336 15.77 32.29 -14.74
CA THR A 336 16.22 31.15 -15.54
C THR A 336 17.73 31.21 -15.77
N ASP A 337 18.45 30.19 -15.33
CA ASP A 337 19.82 29.96 -15.76
C ASP A 337 19.80 29.37 -17.18
N LYS A 338 20.42 30.09 -18.13
CA LYS A 338 20.51 29.73 -19.55
C LYS A 338 21.18 28.37 -19.80
N GLN A 339 21.94 27.84 -18.84
CA GLN A 339 22.56 26.52 -18.94
C GLN A 339 21.74 25.42 -18.27
N SER A 340 20.65 25.76 -17.58
CA SER A 340 19.81 24.79 -16.88
C SER A 340 18.72 24.24 -17.80
N SER A 341 18.23 23.04 -17.48
CA SER A 341 17.05 22.47 -18.12
C SER A 341 15.74 22.98 -17.51
N GLN A 342 15.79 24.00 -16.66
CA GLN A 342 14.67 24.49 -15.87
C GLN A 342 14.38 25.93 -16.24
N ILE A 343 13.13 26.23 -16.57
CA ILE A 343 12.66 27.60 -16.73
C ILE A 343 12.16 28.06 -15.36
N LEU A 344 12.62 29.23 -14.94
CA LEU A 344 12.54 29.67 -13.55
C LEU A 344 11.98 31.07 -13.42
N TYR A 345 10.90 31.21 -12.66
CA TYR A 345 10.29 32.50 -12.39
C TYR A 345 10.07 32.74 -10.91
N LYS A 346 10.60 33.86 -10.40
CA LYS A 346 10.18 34.42 -9.14
C LYS A 346 8.92 35.25 -9.35
N ILE A 347 7.88 34.93 -8.58
CA ILE A 347 6.57 35.57 -8.68
C ILE A 347 6.26 36.22 -7.34
N ASN A 348 5.97 37.52 -7.31
CA ASN A 348 5.45 38.15 -6.09
C ASN A 348 3.93 38.25 -6.19
N ILE A 349 3.23 37.74 -5.17
CA ILE A 349 1.77 37.82 -5.02
C ILE A 349 1.48 38.29 -3.60
N GLN A 350 0.71 39.36 -3.40
CA GLN A 350 0.35 39.86 -2.05
C GLN A 350 1.58 40.13 -1.14
N ASN A 351 2.64 40.72 -1.70
CA ASN A 351 3.94 40.93 -1.02
C ASN A 351 4.60 39.65 -0.49
N LYS A 352 4.36 38.50 -1.14
CA LYS A 352 4.97 37.21 -0.86
C LYS A 352 5.67 36.66 -2.08
N SER A 353 6.88 36.11 -1.89
CA SER A 353 7.70 35.57 -2.98
C SER A 353 7.41 34.08 -3.20
N PHE A 354 7.03 33.75 -4.42
CA PHE A 354 6.80 32.39 -4.90
C PHE A 354 7.77 32.06 -6.02
N HIS A 355 7.80 30.79 -6.35
CA HIS A 355 8.62 30.21 -7.37
C HIS A 355 7.75 29.37 -8.29
N LEU A 356 7.89 29.60 -9.60
CA LEU A 356 7.34 28.76 -10.63
C LEU A 356 8.49 28.16 -11.43
N THR A 357 8.58 26.83 -11.40
CA THR A 357 9.63 26.08 -12.10
C THR A 357 8.99 25.19 -13.15
N TYR A 358 9.48 25.24 -14.38
CA TYR A 358 9.17 24.24 -15.40
C TYR A 358 10.42 23.45 -15.76
N ASP A 359 10.42 22.15 -15.46
CA ASP A 359 11.52 21.25 -15.83
C ASP A 359 11.26 20.66 -17.22
N THR A 360 12.06 21.08 -18.21
CA THR A 360 11.94 20.62 -19.60
C THR A 360 12.29 19.12 -19.76
N ARG A 361 13.08 18.55 -18.85
CA ARG A 361 13.41 17.12 -18.84
C ARG A 361 12.33 16.31 -18.16
N GLU A 362 11.62 16.84 -17.18
CA GLU A 362 10.54 16.11 -16.53
C GLU A 362 9.16 16.44 -17.10
N LEU A 363 9.02 17.45 -17.97
CA LEU A 363 7.73 17.96 -18.45
C LEU A 363 6.80 18.32 -17.28
N LYS A 364 7.38 18.96 -16.27
CA LYS A 364 6.74 19.18 -14.96
C LYS A 364 6.77 20.65 -14.62
N LEU A 365 5.63 21.17 -14.18
CA LEU A 365 5.50 22.53 -13.68
C LEU A 365 5.17 22.51 -12.19
N VAL A 366 5.93 23.24 -11.39
CA VAL A 366 5.78 23.30 -9.93
C VAL A 366 5.66 24.75 -9.49
N PHE A 367 4.62 25.04 -8.71
CA PHE A 367 4.39 26.30 -8.04
C PHE A 367 4.55 26.12 -6.53
N ASP A 368 5.54 26.81 -5.96
CA ASP A 368 5.92 26.70 -4.56
C ASP A 368 6.30 28.09 -4.01
N ARG A 369 6.52 28.18 -2.71
CA ARG A 369 7.18 29.30 -2.06
C ARG A 369 8.63 29.43 -2.57
N HIS A 370 9.09 30.67 -2.68
CA HIS A 370 10.49 30.95 -3.00
C HIS A 370 11.45 30.42 -1.92
N PHE A 371 12.60 29.87 -2.33
CA PHE A 371 13.52 29.17 -1.42
C PHE A 371 14.12 30.07 -0.31
N ASN A 372 14.22 31.38 -0.55
CA ASN A 372 14.67 32.37 0.44
C ASN A 372 13.63 32.75 1.51
N GLU A 373 12.39 32.32 1.37
CA GLU A 373 11.33 32.68 2.32
C GLU A 373 11.30 31.71 3.51
N VAL A 374 10.68 32.11 4.62
CA VAL A 374 10.42 31.23 5.77
C VAL A 374 9.01 30.65 5.65
N HIS A 375 8.82 29.42 6.15
CA HIS A 375 7.53 28.76 6.04
C HIS A 375 6.48 29.55 6.83
N SER A 376 5.28 29.68 6.27
CA SER A 376 4.12 30.23 6.98
C SER A 376 2.84 29.70 6.38
N ASP A 377 1.77 29.69 7.20
CA ASP A 377 0.42 29.35 6.74
C ASP A 377 -0.07 30.26 5.60
N VAL A 378 0.48 31.48 5.47
CA VAL A 378 0.15 32.39 4.38
C VAL A 378 0.58 31.82 3.03
N TYR A 379 1.82 31.34 2.91
CA TYR A 379 2.30 30.69 1.67
C TYR A 379 1.44 29.48 1.33
N ARG A 380 1.17 28.65 2.33
CA ARG A 380 0.33 27.46 2.19
C ARG A 380 -1.07 27.81 1.68
N ASN A 381 -1.73 28.78 2.30
CA ASN A 381 -3.09 29.17 1.91
C ASN A 381 -3.15 29.73 0.49
N ILE A 382 -2.14 30.51 0.07
CA ILE A 382 -2.07 31.02 -1.30
C ILE A 382 -1.86 29.89 -2.31
N ILE A 383 -0.92 28.96 -2.06
CA ILE A 383 -0.67 27.81 -2.95
C ILE A 383 -1.92 26.92 -3.05
N VAL A 384 -2.57 26.58 -1.93
CA VAL A 384 -3.81 25.79 -1.94
C VAL A 384 -4.92 26.51 -2.71
N SER A 385 -5.12 27.80 -2.43
CA SER A 385 -6.18 28.59 -3.08
C SER A 385 -5.98 28.67 -4.60
N MET A 386 -4.77 29.00 -5.04
CA MET A 386 -4.42 29.10 -6.46
C MET A 386 -4.48 27.74 -7.16
N GLY A 387 -3.94 26.69 -6.53
CA GLY A 387 -3.96 25.33 -7.06
C GLY A 387 -5.38 24.77 -7.20
N ASN A 388 -6.23 24.95 -6.19
CA ASN A 388 -7.63 24.54 -6.26
C ASN A 388 -8.41 25.31 -7.33
N SER A 389 -8.24 26.63 -7.40
CA SER A 389 -8.91 27.46 -8.40
C SER A 389 -8.48 27.11 -9.83
N PHE A 390 -7.20 26.79 -10.06
CA PHE A 390 -6.76 26.32 -11.37
C PHE A 390 -7.32 24.92 -11.69
N ASN A 391 -7.38 24.03 -10.69
CA ASN A 391 -8.02 22.73 -10.84
C ASN A 391 -9.51 22.81 -11.17
N GLU A 392 -10.21 23.87 -10.75
CA GLU A 392 -11.58 24.14 -11.19
C GLU A 392 -11.63 24.46 -12.69
N GLU A 393 -10.74 25.32 -13.21
CA GLU A 393 -10.65 25.57 -14.66
C GLU A 393 -10.34 24.28 -15.44
N LEU A 394 -9.40 23.48 -14.96
CA LEU A 394 -9.02 22.21 -15.57
C LEU A 394 -10.18 21.20 -15.56
N SER A 395 -10.94 21.14 -14.47
CA SER A 395 -12.10 20.24 -14.37
C SER A 395 -13.21 20.54 -15.39
N LEU A 396 -13.26 21.77 -15.90
CA LEU A 396 -14.15 22.19 -16.98
C LEU A 396 -13.61 21.85 -18.38
N GLY A 397 -12.49 21.13 -18.48
CA GLY A 397 -11.83 20.77 -19.72
C GLY A 397 -11.00 21.90 -20.34
N ARG A 398 -10.74 22.99 -19.62
CA ARG A 398 -9.87 24.07 -20.11
C ARG A 398 -8.41 23.63 -20.04
N HIS A 399 -7.61 24.17 -20.97
CA HIS A 399 -6.15 24.02 -21.04
C HIS A 399 -5.64 22.57 -21.18
N GLN A 400 -6.52 21.61 -21.51
CA GLN A 400 -6.17 20.20 -21.63
C GLN A 400 -5.19 19.93 -22.78
N ASP A 401 -5.20 20.78 -23.80
CA ASP A 401 -4.28 20.77 -24.94
C ASP A 401 -2.83 21.08 -24.54
N HIS A 402 -2.61 21.70 -23.37
CA HIS A 402 -1.29 21.98 -22.82
C HIS A 402 -0.73 20.84 -21.96
N PHE A 403 -1.51 19.78 -21.70
CA PHE A 403 -0.96 18.55 -21.12
C PHE A 403 -0.13 17.79 -22.16
N GLY A 404 0.95 17.19 -21.66
CA GLY A 404 1.92 16.44 -22.44
C GLY A 404 1.64 14.95 -22.44
N LYS A 405 2.65 14.18 -22.85
CA LYS A 405 2.69 12.73 -22.63
C LYS A 405 3.74 12.40 -21.60
N TYR A 406 3.50 11.36 -20.81
CA TYR A 406 4.59 10.72 -20.08
C TYR A 406 5.61 10.21 -21.09
N LYS A 407 6.89 10.26 -20.72
CA LYS A 407 8.00 9.93 -21.64
C LYS A 407 8.09 8.46 -22.04
N ASN A 408 7.11 7.64 -21.64
CA ASN A 408 7.15 6.16 -21.66
C ASN A 408 5.97 5.58 -22.43
N ASP A 409 5.16 6.42 -23.08
CA ASP A 409 4.02 6.03 -23.93
C ASP A 409 4.31 6.23 -25.42
#